data_AF-A0A315EF45-F1
#
_entry.id   AF-A0A315EF45-F1
#
_cell.length_a   1.000
_cell.length_b   1.000
_cell.length_c   1.000
_cell.angle_alpha   90.00
_cell.angle_beta   90.00
_cell.angle_gamma   90.00
#
_symmetry.space_group_name_H-M   'P 1'
#
loop_
_entity.id
_entity.type
_entity.pdbx_description
1 polymer ?
#
loop_
_entity_poly.entity_id
_entity_poly.type
_entity_poly.pdbx_seq_one_letter_code
_entity_poly.pdbx_strand_id
1 'polypeptide(L)'
;MMQMSTLTRTQKKKIADALLRGIKDPVIAKVLEISVEDVARERKSKGLSCKQVTETRYEYWKKLLYAGRSLKEIGELYGVSPYSVKLMLWKKERFSMMDVRKKISAERANSSRQARTSASFNW
;
A
#
# COMPACT_ATOMS: atom_id res chain seq x y z
N MET A 1 -13.51 -31.98 15.02
CA MET A 1 -12.10 -31.54 15.01
C MET A 1 -11.91 -30.59 13.83
N MET A 2 -11.59 -29.31 14.06
CA MET A 2 -11.16 -28.43 12.97
C MET A 2 -9.76 -28.84 12.55
N GLN A 3 -9.55 -29.17 11.28
CA GLN A 3 -8.21 -29.45 10.77
C GLN A 3 -7.34 -28.20 10.93
N MET A 4 -6.19 -28.34 11.61
CA MET A 4 -5.18 -27.30 11.64
C MET A 4 -4.46 -27.28 10.29
N SER A 5 -4.99 -26.49 9.36
CA SER A 5 -4.30 -26.19 8.10
C SER A 5 -2.97 -25.52 8.41
N THR A 6 -1.90 -26.21 8.04
CA THR A 6 -0.53 -25.75 8.26
C THR A 6 -0.12 -24.89 7.07
N LEU A 7 -0.13 -23.57 7.24
CA LEU A 7 0.33 -22.64 6.21
C LEU A 7 1.82 -22.89 5.91
N THR A 8 2.15 -23.05 4.63
CA THR A 8 3.53 -23.16 4.17
C THR A 8 4.31 -21.87 4.42
N ARG A 9 5.64 -21.96 4.52
CA ARG A 9 6.52 -20.77 4.67
C ARG A 9 6.29 -19.73 3.57
N THR A 10 6.05 -20.20 2.33
CA THR A 10 5.76 -19.35 1.18
C THR A 10 4.43 -18.62 1.33
N GLN A 11 3.36 -19.31 1.75
CA GLN A 11 2.06 -18.68 2.01
C GLN A 11 2.17 -17.63 3.11
N LYS A 12 2.84 -17.94 4.23
CA LYS A 12 3.07 -16.97 5.32
C LYS A 12 3.81 -15.72 4.84
N LYS A 13 4.83 -15.88 3.98
CA LYS A 13 5.55 -14.75 3.37
C LYS A 13 4.65 -13.91 2.48
N LYS A 14 3.82 -14.53 1.62
CA LYS A 14 2.86 -13.83 0.75
C LYS A 14 1.79 -13.09 1.56
N ILE A 15 1.28 -13.71 2.63
CA ILE A 15 0.33 -13.07 3.56
C ILE A 15 0.98 -11.84 4.19
N ALA A 16 2.21 -11.95 4.70
CA ALA A 16 2.92 -10.83 5.31
C ALA A 16 3.12 -9.66 4.33
N ASP A 17 3.59 -9.92 3.12
CA ASP A 17 3.76 -8.88 2.09
C ASP A 17 2.43 -8.22 1.70
N ALA A 18 1.36 -9.00 1.56
CA ALA A 18 0.04 -8.46 1.25
C ALA A 18 -0.53 -7.59 2.39
N LEU A 19 -0.31 -7.98 3.66
CA LEU A 19 -0.70 -7.19 4.82
C LEU A 19 0.08 -5.86 4.90
N LEU A 20 1.36 -5.86 4.56
CA LEU A 20 2.18 -4.63 4.47
C LEU A 20 1.67 -3.64 3.41
N ARG A 21 0.96 -4.14 2.39
CA ARG A 21 0.28 -3.33 1.37
C ARG A 21 -1.16 -3.00 1.75
N GLY A 22 -1.64 -3.42 2.93
CA GLY A 22 -3.00 -3.18 3.40
C GLY A 22 -4.08 -3.98 2.66
N ILE A 23 -3.74 -5.14 2.10
CA ILE A 23 -4.71 -6.06 1.49
C ILE A 23 -5.50 -6.77 2.60
N LYS A 24 -6.82 -6.88 2.44
CA LYS A 24 -7.71 -7.47 3.45
C LYS A 24 -7.68 -9.00 3.37
N ASP A 25 -7.85 -9.65 4.53
CA ASP A 25 -7.81 -11.11 4.67
C ASP A 25 -8.63 -11.88 3.60
N PRO A 26 -9.89 -11.51 3.27
CA PRO A 26 -10.66 -12.25 2.27
C PRO A 26 -10.05 -12.19 0.86
N VAL A 27 -9.39 -11.08 0.52
CA VAL A 27 -8.73 -10.92 -0.79
C VAL A 27 -7.48 -11.79 -0.85
N ILE A 28 -6.70 -11.81 0.23
CA ILE A 28 -5.50 -12.65 0.34
C ILE A 28 -5.90 -14.12 0.26
N ALA A 29 -6.92 -14.52 1.02
CA ALA A 29 -7.45 -15.88 1.06
C ALA A 29 -7.89 -16.34 -0.35
N LYS A 30 -8.62 -15.50 -1.07
CA LYS A 30 -9.04 -15.76 -2.46
C LYS A 30 -7.85 -15.96 -3.39
N VAL A 31 -6.81 -15.13 -3.30
CA VAL A 31 -5.64 -15.20 -4.20
C VAL A 31 -4.74 -16.40 -3.88
N LEU A 32 -4.66 -16.79 -2.62
CA LEU A 32 -3.82 -17.90 -2.17
C LEU A 32 -4.56 -19.25 -2.11
N GLU A 33 -5.86 -19.27 -2.42
CA GLU A 33 -6.74 -20.44 -2.36
C GLU A 33 -6.68 -21.14 -0.99
N ILE A 34 -6.72 -20.34 0.08
CA ILE A 34 -6.73 -20.80 1.48
C ILE A 34 -7.93 -20.24 2.23
N SER A 35 -8.19 -20.76 3.43
CA SER A 35 -9.28 -20.27 4.26
C SER A 35 -9.02 -18.84 4.78
N VAL A 36 -10.09 -18.07 4.96
CA VAL A 36 -10.01 -16.72 5.53
C VAL A 36 -9.54 -16.77 6.98
N GLU A 37 -9.91 -17.84 7.68
CA GLU A 37 -9.55 -18.12 9.08
C GLU A 37 -8.03 -18.30 9.24
N ASP A 38 -7.36 -18.90 8.26
CA ASP A 38 -5.91 -19.07 8.28
C ASP A 38 -5.16 -17.76 8.09
N VAL A 39 -5.63 -16.93 7.16
CA VAL A 39 -5.08 -15.59 6.96
C VAL A 39 -5.32 -14.74 8.20
N ALA A 40 -6.52 -14.80 8.78
CA ALA A 40 -6.86 -14.07 9.99
C ALA A 40 -6.01 -14.54 11.19
N ARG A 41 -5.73 -15.84 11.31
CA ARG A 41 -4.85 -16.40 12.34
C ARG A 41 -3.40 -15.94 12.16
N GLU A 42 -2.87 -15.96 10.93
CA GLU A 42 -1.52 -15.46 10.64
C GLU A 42 -1.40 -13.94 10.81
N ARG A 43 -2.45 -13.17 10.51
CA ARG A 43 -2.47 -11.73 10.80
C ARG A 43 -2.46 -11.47 12.31
N LYS A 44 -3.29 -12.21 13.07
CA LYS A 44 -3.37 -12.10 14.53
C LYS A 44 -2.07 -12.53 15.21
N SER A 45 -1.39 -13.58 14.72
CA SER A 45 -0.08 -14.01 15.26
C SER A 45 1.01 -12.95 15.11
N LYS A 46 0.85 -12.02 14.15
CA LYS A 46 1.71 -10.83 13.97
C LYS A 46 1.26 -9.61 14.78
N GLY A 47 0.22 -9.74 15.62
CA GLY A 47 -0.32 -8.63 16.42
C GLY A 47 -1.06 -7.56 15.60
N LEU A 48 -1.47 -7.87 14.36
CA LEU A 48 -2.14 -6.91 13.48
C LEU A 48 -3.67 -7.02 13.60
N SER A 49 -4.33 -5.91 13.86
CA SER A 49 -5.79 -5.77 13.81
C SER A 49 -6.29 -5.45 12.39
N CYS A 50 -7.57 -5.72 12.11
CA CYS A 50 -8.20 -5.34 10.84
C CYS A 50 -8.16 -3.81 10.62
N LYS A 51 -8.25 -3.04 11.71
CA LYS A 51 -8.14 -1.57 11.68
C LYS A 51 -6.76 -1.15 11.22
N GLN A 52 -5.70 -1.72 11.80
CA GLN A 52 -4.32 -1.43 11.39
C GLN A 52 -4.08 -1.77 9.93
N VAL A 53 -4.56 -2.91 9.42
CA VAL A 53 -4.44 -3.25 7.99
C VAL A 53 -5.11 -2.19 7.10
N THR A 54 -6.25 -1.65 7.54
CA THR A 54 -6.96 -0.59 6.83
C THR A 54 -6.19 0.74 6.87
N GLU A 55 -5.52 1.05 7.98
CA GLU A 55 -4.65 2.23 8.08
C GLU A 55 -3.40 2.06 7.21
N THR A 56 -2.77 0.89 7.23
CA THR A 56 -1.65 0.53 6.35
C THR A 56 -2.03 0.69 4.87
N ARG A 57 -3.26 0.35 4.49
CA ARG A 57 -3.76 0.57 3.13
C ARG A 57 -3.71 2.04 2.73
N TYR A 58 -4.19 2.94 3.58
CA TYR A 58 -4.22 4.37 3.28
C TYR A 58 -2.80 4.94 3.21
N GLU A 59 -1.91 4.53 4.12
CA GLU A 59 -0.48 4.85 4.04
C GLU A 59 0.14 4.39 2.72
N TYR A 60 -0.18 3.16 2.30
CA TYR A 60 0.34 2.61 1.05
C TYR A 60 -0.19 3.34 -0.17
N TRP A 61 -1.48 3.72 -0.18
CA TRP A 61 -2.06 4.56 -1.23
C TRP A 61 -1.34 5.91 -1.34
N LYS A 62 -1.06 6.58 -0.21
CA LYS A 62 -0.27 7.82 -0.21
C LYS A 62 1.12 7.61 -0.82
N LYS A 63 1.82 6.53 -0.45
CA LYS A 63 3.13 6.18 -1.02
C LYS A 63 3.06 5.99 -2.54
N LEU A 64 2.04 5.30 -3.04
CA LEU A 64 1.84 5.10 -4.48
C LEU A 64 1.58 6.43 -5.20
N LEU A 65 0.77 7.31 -4.61
CA LEU A 65 0.51 8.64 -5.17
C LEU A 65 1.78 9.49 -5.24
N TYR A 66 2.61 9.48 -4.19
CA TYR A 66 3.90 10.17 -4.20
C TYR A 66 4.89 9.54 -5.18
N ALA A 67 4.82 8.24 -5.41
CA ALA A 67 5.57 7.55 -6.46
C ALA A 67 5.03 7.82 -7.89
N GLY A 68 4.00 8.66 -8.03
CA GLY A 68 3.46 9.08 -9.33
C GLY A 68 2.35 8.20 -9.89
N ARG A 69 1.86 7.20 -9.14
CA ARG A 69 0.68 6.42 -9.54
C ARG A 69 -0.57 7.31 -9.50
N SER A 70 -1.46 7.09 -10.45
CA SER A 70 -2.75 7.74 -10.52
C SER A 70 -3.77 7.09 -9.57
N LEU A 71 -4.82 7.85 -9.22
CA LEU A 71 -5.97 7.31 -8.48
C LEU A 71 -6.64 6.14 -9.21
N LYS A 72 -6.60 6.13 -10.55
CA LYS A 72 -7.13 5.07 -11.39
C LYS A 72 -6.38 3.76 -11.19
N GLU A 73 -5.05 3.79 -11.35
CA GLU A 73 -4.19 2.62 -11.13
C GLU A 73 -4.32 2.06 -9.71
N ILE A 74 -4.40 2.93 -8.70
CA ILE A 74 -4.59 2.49 -7.30
C ILE A 74 -5.97 1.85 -7.13
N GLY A 75 -7.00 2.44 -7.73
CA GLY A 75 -8.35 1.87 -7.69
C GLY A 75 -8.40 0.47 -8.30
N GLU A 76 -7.81 0.29 -9.47
CA GLU A 76 -7.71 -1.00 -10.16
C GLU A 76 -6.93 -2.03 -9.31
N LEU A 77 -5.78 -1.63 -8.76
CA LEU A 77 -4.94 -2.50 -7.93
C LEU A 77 -5.67 -3.03 -6.68
N TYR A 78 -6.57 -2.24 -6.11
CA TYR A 78 -7.30 -2.57 -4.87
C TYR A 78 -8.76 -2.98 -5.09
N GLY A 79 -9.25 -2.98 -6.33
CA GLY A 79 -10.63 -3.27 -6.67
C GLY A 79 -11.64 -2.26 -6.12
N VAL A 80 -11.27 -0.96 -6.10
CA VAL A 80 -12.13 0.13 -5.62
C VAL A 80 -12.18 1.27 -6.63
N SER A 81 -13.22 2.10 -6.58
CA SER A 81 -13.29 3.24 -7.50
C SER A 81 -12.19 4.29 -7.18
N PRO A 82 -11.71 5.04 -8.19
CA PRO A 82 -10.76 6.12 -7.97
C PRO A 82 -11.32 7.20 -7.03
N TYR A 83 -12.63 7.41 -7.09
CA TYR A 83 -13.35 8.31 -6.18
C TYR A 83 -13.27 7.83 -4.73
N SER A 84 -13.44 6.52 -4.49
CA SER A 84 -13.32 5.93 -3.16
C SER A 84 -11.92 6.14 -2.57
N VAL A 85 -10.87 5.98 -3.37
CA VAL A 85 -9.48 6.26 -2.93
C VAL A 85 -9.36 7.70 -2.45
N LYS A 86 -9.78 8.66 -3.28
CA LYS A 86 -9.74 10.09 -2.96
C LYS A 86 -10.56 10.41 -1.70
N LEU A 87 -11.79 9.92 -1.62
CA LEU A 87 -12.71 10.19 -0.52
C LEU A 87 -12.17 9.69 0.81
N MET A 88 -11.61 8.48 0.85
CA MET A 88 -11.12 7.89 2.09
C MET A 88 -9.86 8.59 2.60
N LEU A 89 -8.93 8.95 1.70
CA LEU A 89 -7.75 9.73 2.06
C LEU A 89 -8.12 11.11 2.60
N TRP A 90 -9.10 11.77 1.98
CA TRP A 90 -9.63 13.04 2.48
C TRP A 90 -10.28 12.90 3.87
N LYS A 91 -11.13 11.90 4.07
CA LYS A 91 -11.83 11.70 5.36
C LYS A 91 -10.88 11.38 6.50
N LYS A 92 -9.81 10.62 6.27
CA LYS A 92 -8.88 10.19 7.32
C LYS A 92 -7.90 11.29 7.73
N GLU A 93 -7.36 12.06 6.78
CA GLU A 93 -6.25 12.97 7.05
C GLU A 93 -6.32 14.31 6.30
N ARG A 94 -7.43 14.62 5.63
CA ARG A 94 -7.54 15.79 4.73
C ARG A 94 -6.45 15.82 3.65
N PHE A 95 -5.99 14.64 3.25
CA PHE A 95 -4.95 14.49 2.24
C PHE A 95 -5.38 15.07 0.90
N SER A 96 -4.59 16.03 0.38
CA SER A 96 -4.89 16.73 -0.86
C SER A 96 -3.97 16.29 -2.00
N MET A 97 -4.56 16.12 -3.18
CA MET A 97 -3.80 15.89 -4.41
C MET A 97 -2.92 17.08 -4.80
N MET A 98 -3.23 18.30 -4.30
CA MET A 98 -2.36 19.45 -4.50
C MET A 98 -1.02 19.29 -3.79
N ASP A 99 -1.01 18.73 -2.58
CA ASP A 99 0.22 18.47 -1.82
C ASP A 99 1.10 17.45 -2.52
N VAL A 100 0.48 16.41 -3.08
CA VAL A 100 1.17 15.42 -3.93
C VAL A 100 1.83 16.09 -5.12
N ARG A 101 1.09 16.92 -5.88
CA ARG A 101 1.64 17.63 -7.04
C ARG A 101 2.78 18.57 -6.64
N LYS A 102 2.61 19.32 -5.56
CA LYS A 102 3.63 20.23 -5.03
C LYS A 102 4.91 19.48 -4.68
N LYS A 103 4.81 18.34 -4.00
CA LYS A 103 5.96 17.52 -3.62
C LYS A 103 6.67 16.93 -4.83
N ILE A 104 5.92 16.34 -5.78
CA ILE A 104 6.51 15.78 -7.01
C ILE A 104 7.22 16.87 -7.82
N SER A 105 6.62 18.06 -7.97
CA SER A 105 7.26 19.18 -8.66
C SER A 105 8.52 19.66 -7.94
N ALA A 106 8.51 19.72 -6.61
CA ALA A 106 9.66 20.10 -5.80
C ALA A 106 10.80 19.09 -5.91
N GLU A 107 10.50 17.78 -5.88
CA GLU A 107 11.48 16.70 -6.07
C GLU A 107 12.12 16.78 -7.46
N ARG A 108 11.33 16.98 -8.52
CA ARG A 108 11.86 17.18 -9.88
C ARG A 108 12.76 18.42 -9.99
N ALA A 109 12.36 19.53 -9.38
CA ALA A 109 13.18 20.73 -9.32
C ALA A 109 14.49 20.50 -8.54
N ASN A 110 14.46 19.72 -7.47
CA ASN A 110 15.65 19.40 -6.70
C ASN A 110 16.61 18.46 -7.46
N SER A 111 16.09 17.41 -8.09
CA SER A 111 16.90 16.50 -8.91
C SER A 111 17.57 17.22 -10.07
N SER A 112 16.88 18.15 -10.72
CA SER A 112 17.48 18.96 -11.79
C SER A 112 18.57 19.92 -11.29
N ARG A 113 18.44 20.49 -10.08
CA ARG A 113 19.49 21.30 -9.46
C ARG A 113 20.72 20.46 -9.10
N GLN A 114 20.53 19.29 -8.49
CA GLN A 114 21.62 18.38 -8.14
C GLN A 114 22.39 17.89 -9.37
N ALA A 115 21.68 17.54 -10.46
CA ALA A 115 22.32 17.16 -11.71
C ALA A 115 23.21 18.28 -12.29
N ARG A 116 22.75 19.55 -12.20
CA ARG A 116 23.54 20.71 -12.63
C ARG A 116 24.78 20.94 -11.77
N THR A 117 24.67 20.82 -10.44
CA THR A 117 25.81 21.01 -9.54
C THR A 117 26.87 19.92 -9.71
N SER A 118 26.46 18.66 -9.89
CA SER A 118 27.39 17.55 -10.12
C SER A 118 28.08 17.64 -11.48
N ALA A 119 27.39 18.10 -12.52
CA ALA A 119 27.98 18.33 -13.83
C ALA A 119 28.99 19.50 -13.83
N SER A 120 28.79 20.49 -12.96
CA SER A 120 29.67 21.66 -12.83
C SER A 120 31.00 21.38 -12.12
N PHE A 121 31.13 20.24 -11.42
CA PHE A 121 32.32 19.88 -10.63
C PHE A 121 33.19 18.79 -11.27
N ASN A 122 32.81 18.30 -12.46
CA ASN A 122 33.61 17.33 -13.24
C ASN A 122 34.47 18.08 -14.27
N TRP A 123 35.62 18.60 -13.85
CA TRP A 123 36.75 18.98 -14.69
C TRP A 123 38.06 18.85 -13.91
#